data_AF-A0A0A3Y8E1-F1
#
_entry.id   AF-A0A0A3Y8E1-F1
#
_cell.length_a   1.000
_cell.length_b   1.000
_cell.length_c   1.000
_cell.angle_alpha   90.00
_cell.angle_beta   90.00
_cell.angle_gamma   90.00
#
_symmetry.space_group_name_H-M   'P 1'
#
loop_
_entity.id
_entity.type
_entity.pdbx_description
1 polymer ?
#
loop_
_entity_poly.entity_id
_entity_poly.type
_entity_poly.pdbx_seq_one_letter_code
_entity_poly.pdbx_strand_id
1 'polypeptide(L)'
;MVLLVSHLAAHAHDPNRPELNHWFESLKSGKGPCCSNTDGIAVAGPDWETKGDGYRVRLYGQWWDVPPEAVIVGPNLTGRTIAWPVYEYIDGMPARVTDIRCFIPGPMM
;
A
#
# COMPACT_ATOMS: atom_id res chain seq x y z
N MET A 1 2.94 18.27 26.44
CA MET A 1 3.65 17.18 25.73
C MET A 1 2.77 16.76 24.56
N VAL A 2 2.91 17.43 23.41
CA VAL A 2 2.15 17.09 22.20
C VAL A 2 2.93 15.97 21.51
N LEU A 3 2.42 14.75 21.57
CA LEU A 3 2.95 13.65 20.77
C LEU A 3 2.62 13.97 19.31
N LEU A 4 3.59 14.54 18.60
CA LEU A 4 3.62 14.56 17.14
C LEU A 4 3.73 13.10 16.69
N VAL A 5 2.59 12.42 16.54
CA VAL A 5 2.54 11.15 15.83
C VAL A 5 2.69 11.50 14.36
N SER A 6 3.94 11.55 13.91
CA SER A 6 4.29 11.64 12.51
C SER A 6 3.65 10.44 11.81
N HIS A 7 2.50 10.65 11.15
CA HIS A 7 1.90 9.68 10.23
C HIS A 7 2.71 9.70 8.93
N LEU A 8 4.01 9.50 9.04
CA LEU A 8 4.86 9.22 7.89
C LEU A 8 4.35 7.89 7.34
N ALA A 9 3.72 7.95 6.18
CA ALA A 9 3.59 6.80 5.30
C ALA A 9 4.98 6.16 5.21
N ALA A 10 5.18 5.07 5.94
CA ALA A 10 6.45 4.38 5.91
C ALA A 10 6.53 3.68 4.56
N HIS A 11 7.64 3.86 3.84
CA HIS A 11 7.90 3.08 2.65
C HIS A 11 7.73 1.60 2.99
N ALA A 12 7.09 0.85 2.10
CA ALA A 12 6.90 -0.59 2.29
C ALA A 12 8.24 -1.31 2.40
N HIS A 13 9.23 -0.83 1.66
CA HIS A 13 10.60 -1.32 1.68
C HIS A 13 11.34 -0.82 2.93
N ASP A 14 11.81 -1.75 3.77
CA ASP A 14 12.63 -1.47 4.95
C ASP A 14 14.10 -1.80 4.62
N PRO A 15 15.01 -0.81 4.61
CA PRO A 15 16.43 -1.04 4.35
C PRO A 15 17.10 -2.03 5.32
N ASN A 16 16.54 -2.23 6.52
CA ASN A 16 17.03 -3.20 7.50
C ASN A 16 16.57 -4.64 7.21
N ARG A 17 15.72 -4.84 6.19
CA ARG A 17 15.20 -6.14 5.76
C ARG A 17 15.49 -6.43 4.29
N PRO A 18 16.76 -6.42 3.86
CA PRO A 18 17.13 -6.62 2.45
C PRO A 18 16.75 -8.02 1.93
N GLU A 19 16.53 -9.00 2.81
CA GLU A 19 16.04 -10.33 2.44
C GLU A 19 14.66 -10.31 1.76
N LEU A 20 13.90 -9.22 1.94
CA LEU A 20 12.58 -9.05 1.33
C LEU A 20 12.63 -8.45 -0.09
N ASN A 21 13.79 -8.00 -0.59
CA ASN A 21 13.89 -7.30 -1.87
C ASN A 21 13.31 -8.12 -3.03
N HIS A 22 13.76 -9.35 -3.18
CA HIS A 22 13.28 -10.24 -4.23
C HIS A 22 11.80 -10.60 -4.08
N TRP A 23 11.32 -10.69 -2.84
CA TRP A 23 9.90 -10.89 -2.60
C TRP A 23 9.10 -9.68 -3.10
N PHE A 24 9.50 -8.45 -2.77
CA PHE A 24 8.87 -7.22 -3.28
C PHE A 24 8.87 -7.16 -4.81
N GLU A 25 10.02 -7.44 -5.45
CA GLU A 25 10.16 -7.46 -6.91
C GLU A 25 9.24 -8.50 -7.58
N SER A 26 8.94 -9.60 -6.89
CA SER A 26 8.06 -10.66 -7.39
C SER A 26 6.56 -10.32 -7.31
N LEU A 27 6.18 -9.31 -6.53
CA LEU A 27 4.76 -9.01 -6.28
C LEU A 27 4.06 -8.52 -7.55
N LYS A 28 2.93 -9.16 -7.83
CA LYS A 28 2.01 -8.78 -8.89
C LYS A 28 0.57 -8.97 -8.43
N SER A 29 -0.29 -8.05 -8.86
CA SER A 29 -1.73 -8.18 -8.78
C SER A 29 -2.30 -8.60 -10.13
N GLY A 30 -3.63 -8.74 -10.24
CA GLY A 30 -4.32 -8.91 -11.52
C GLY A 30 -4.11 -7.74 -12.48
N LYS A 31 -3.69 -6.57 -11.97
CA LYS A 31 -3.32 -5.42 -12.79
C LYS A 31 -1.89 -5.51 -13.35
N GLY A 32 -1.06 -6.46 -12.89
CA GLY A 32 0.37 -6.62 -13.26
C GLY A 32 1.36 -6.34 -12.10
N PRO A 33 2.66 -6.13 -12.37
CA PRO A 33 3.68 -5.92 -11.33
C PRO A 33 3.41 -4.68 -10.46
N CYS A 34 3.77 -4.76 -9.17
CA CYS A 34 3.46 -3.70 -8.20
C CYS A 34 4.44 -2.53 -8.22
N CYS A 35 5.74 -2.81 -8.40
CA CYS A 35 6.78 -1.78 -8.41
C CYS A 35 7.00 -1.12 -9.78
N SER A 36 6.22 -1.46 -10.81
CA SER A 36 6.51 -0.97 -12.17
C SER A 36 6.27 0.54 -12.32
N ASN A 37 5.31 1.09 -11.58
CA ASN A 37 4.83 2.47 -11.76
C ASN A 37 4.67 3.22 -10.42
N THR A 38 4.84 2.55 -9.28
CA THR A 38 4.40 3.03 -7.97
C THR A 38 5.22 2.42 -6.85
N ASP A 39 5.52 3.19 -5.81
CA ASP A 39 6.12 2.69 -4.59
C ASP A 39 5.05 2.20 -3.60
N GLY A 40 5.39 1.15 -2.85
CA GLY A 40 4.52 0.61 -1.82
C GLY A 40 4.55 1.49 -0.57
N ILE A 41 3.38 1.68 0.04
CA ILE A 41 3.20 2.36 1.33
C ILE A 41 2.73 1.34 2.34
N ALA A 42 3.44 1.24 3.47
CA ALA A 42 2.96 0.48 4.60
C ALA A 42 1.91 1.27 5.38
N VAL A 43 0.73 0.67 5.52
CA VAL A 43 -0.48 1.26 6.08
C VAL A 43 -0.65 0.86 7.54
N ALA A 44 -1.02 1.81 8.40
CA ALA A 44 -1.30 1.53 9.81
C ALA A 44 -2.64 0.81 9.98
N GLY A 45 -2.81 0.04 11.06
CA GLY A 45 -4.03 -0.72 11.35
C GLY A 45 -5.34 0.07 11.18
N PRO A 46 -5.47 1.28 11.75
CA PRO A 46 -6.68 2.11 11.60
C PRO A 46 -6.93 2.70 10.20
N ASP A 47 -5.93 2.64 9.32
CA ASP A 47 -5.96 3.24 7.98
C ASP A 47 -6.26 2.19 6.89
N TRP A 48 -6.80 1.03 7.26
CA TRP A 48 -7.41 0.10 6.32
C TRP A 48 -8.51 -0.71 7.00
N GLU A 49 -9.44 -1.25 6.23
CA GLU A 49 -10.47 -2.14 6.74
C GLU A 49 -11.01 -3.06 5.65
N THR A 50 -11.73 -4.09 6.07
CA THR A 50 -12.64 -4.83 5.18
C THR A 50 -13.91 -4.01 4.97
N LYS A 51 -14.41 -3.98 3.73
CA LYS A 51 -15.65 -3.32 3.34
C LYS A 51 -16.45 -4.27 2.46
N GLY A 52 -17.45 -4.93 3.05
CA GLY A 52 -18.19 -5.99 2.38
C GLY A 52 -17.30 -7.19 2.09
N ASP A 53 -17.18 -7.56 0.81
CA ASP A 53 -16.29 -8.62 0.31
C ASP A 53 -14.90 -8.11 -0.11
N GLY A 54 -14.66 -6.79 -0.01
CA GLY A 54 -13.42 -6.14 -0.42
C GLY A 54 -12.70 -5.44 0.73
N TYR A 55 -11.78 -4.56 0.35
CA TYR A 55 -10.99 -3.74 1.26
C TYR A 55 -11.12 -2.26 0.90
N ARG A 56 -10.92 -1.39 1.89
CA ARG A 56 -10.58 0.01 1.64
C ARG A 56 -9.36 0.42 2.43
N VAL A 57 -8.61 1.38 1.90
CA VAL A 57 -7.38 1.91 2.48
C VAL A 57 -7.49 3.43 2.60
N ARG A 58 -6.98 3.99 3.69
CA ARG A 58 -6.89 5.42 3.92
C ARG A 58 -5.49 5.90 3.59
N LEU A 59 -5.37 6.70 2.54
CA LEU A 59 -4.13 7.32 2.10
C LEU A 59 -4.31 8.83 2.09
N TYR A 60 -3.36 9.56 2.67
CA TYR A 60 -3.40 11.03 2.74
C TYR A 60 -4.71 11.58 3.33
N GLY A 61 -5.27 10.87 4.32
CA GLY A 61 -6.52 11.24 4.99
C GLY A 61 -7.81 10.86 4.26
N GLN A 62 -7.74 10.36 3.02
CA GLN A 62 -8.88 9.96 2.20
C GLN A 62 -8.99 8.44 2.08
N TRP A 63 -10.22 7.91 2.11
CA TRP A 63 -10.51 6.50 1.88
C TRP A 63 -10.61 6.16 0.39
N TRP A 64 -9.99 5.05 0.02
CA TRP A 64 -9.97 4.49 -1.33
C TRP A 64 -10.42 3.04 -1.27
N ASP A 65 -11.46 2.71 -2.04
CA ASP A 65 -11.86 1.31 -2.21
C ASP A 65 -10.77 0.59 -3.04
N VAL A 66 -10.36 -0.59 -2.58
CA VAL A 66 -9.35 -1.41 -3.25
C VAL A 66 -10.05 -2.24 -4.32
N PRO A 67 -9.69 -2.10 -5.60
CA PRO A 67 -10.26 -2.94 -6.66
C PRO A 67 -9.93 -4.42 -6.42
N PRO A 68 -10.86 -5.36 -6.62
CA PRO A 68 -10.64 -6.77 -6.33
C PRO A 68 -9.39 -7.34 -7.01
N GLU A 69 -9.13 -6.94 -8.26
CA GLU A 69 -7.96 -7.36 -9.03
C GLU A 69 -6.64 -6.74 -8.56
N ALA A 70 -6.68 -5.72 -7.70
CA ALA A 70 -5.50 -5.14 -7.08
C ALA A 70 -5.04 -5.95 -5.85
N VAL A 71 -5.89 -6.82 -5.30
CA VAL A 71 -5.55 -7.65 -4.14
C VAL A 71 -4.54 -8.72 -4.55
N ILE A 72 -3.38 -8.72 -3.90
CA ILE A 72 -2.35 -9.74 -4.09
C ILE A 72 -2.78 -11.00 -3.35
N VAL A 73 -2.80 -12.12 -4.07
CA VAL A 73 -3.02 -13.46 -3.50
C VAL A 73 -1.65 -14.08 -3.20
N GLY A 74 -1.32 -14.23 -1.92
CA GLY A 74 -0.06 -14.81 -1.48
C GLY A 74 0.31 -14.44 -0.05
N PRO A 75 1.43 -14.95 0.47
CA PRO A 75 1.89 -14.63 1.81
C PRO A 75 2.38 -13.18 1.92
N ASN A 76 1.98 -12.51 3.01
CA ASN A 76 2.51 -11.20 3.38
C ASN A 76 3.72 -11.34 4.31
N LEU A 77 4.94 -11.30 3.76
CA LEU A 77 6.19 -11.51 4.51
C LEU A 77 6.59 -10.31 5.38
N THR A 78 5.91 -9.18 5.24
CA THR A 78 6.16 -7.97 6.03
C THR A 78 5.38 -7.95 7.33
N GLY A 79 4.25 -8.68 7.39
CA GLY A 79 3.30 -8.60 8.50
C GLY A 79 2.56 -7.26 8.63
N ARG A 80 2.69 -6.36 7.63
CA ARG A 80 2.03 -5.05 7.59
C ARG A 80 1.13 -4.97 6.37
N THR A 81 0.03 -4.24 6.47
CA THR A 81 -0.77 -3.90 5.28
C THR A 81 0.04 -3.00 4.37
N ILE A 82 0.07 -3.28 3.07
CA ILE A 82 0.77 -2.46 2.09
C ILE A 82 -0.14 -2.14 0.92
N ALA A 83 -0.16 -0.87 0.50
CA ALA A 83 -0.85 -0.39 -0.68
C ALA A 83 0.12 0.28 -1.65
N TRP A 84 -0.06 0.04 -2.95
CA TRP A 84 0.68 0.71 -4.02
C TRP A 84 -0.27 1.65 -4.77
N PRO A 85 -0.36 2.92 -4.36
CA PRO A 85 -1.20 3.91 -5.04
C PRO A 85 -0.59 4.36 -6.36
N VAL A 86 -1.43 4.51 -7.38
CA VAL A 86 -1.10 5.23 -8.61
C VAL A 86 -1.41 6.70 -8.40
N TYR A 87 -0.49 7.57 -8.82
CA TYR A 87 -0.66 9.02 -8.73
C TYR A 87 -0.90 9.62 -10.11
N GLU A 88 -1.77 10.64 -10.15
CA GLU A 88 -1.72 11.65 -11.18
C GLU A 88 -0.62 12.66 -10.82
N TYR A 89 0.21 13.01 -11.80
CA TYR A 89 1.27 14.00 -11.64
C TYR A 89 0.89 15.29 -12.36
N ILE A 90 1.01 16.42 -11.68
CA ILE A 90 0.85 17.77 -12.24
C ILE A 90 2.18 18.48 -12.03
N ASP A 91 2.77 19.00 -13.11
CA ASP A 91 4.08 19.66 -13.10
C ASP A 91 5.20 18.83 -12.42
N GLY A 92 5.15 17.50 -12.61
CA GLY A 92 6.13 16.57 -12.05
C GLY A 92 5.95 16.23 -10.57
N MET A 93 4.92 16.74 -9.90
CA MET A 93 4.60 16.45 -8.50
C MET A 93 3.35 15.57 -8.39
N PRO A 94 3.32 14.59 -7.46
CA PRO A 94 2.13 13.77 -7.24
C PRO A 94 1.00 14.66 -6.70
N ALA A 95 -0.06 14.81 -7.49
CA ALA A 95 -1.19 15.69 -7.18
C ALA A 95 -2.29 14.96 -6.41
N ARG A 96 -2.63 13.74 -6.83
CA ARG A 96 -3.65 12.91 -6.17
C ARG A 96 -3.45 11.43 -6.49
N VAL A 97 -3.93 10.57 -5.60
CA VAL A 97 -4.11 9.15 -5.89
C VAL A 97 -5.26 9.02 -6.91
N THR A 98 -5.11 8.12 -7.88
CA THR A 98 -6.14 7.84 -8.90
C THR A 98 -6.63 6.41 -8.86
N ASP A 99 -5.78 5.49 -8.41
CA ASP A 99 -6.10 4.07 -8.34
C ASP A 99 -5.21 3.37 -7.30
N ILE A 100 -5.60 2.17 -6.88
CA ILE A 100 -4.76 1.24 -6.12
C ILE A 100 -4.29 0.14 -7.08
N ARG A 101 -2.98 0.11 -7.35
CA ARG A 101 -2.32 -0.83 -8.26
C ARG A 101 -2.21 -2.22 -7.66
N CYS A 102 -1.78 -2.25 -6.41
CA CYS A 102 -1.60 -3.45 -5.62
C CYS A 102 -2.01 -3.18 -4.17
N PHE A 103 -2.50 -4.23 -3.52
CA PHE A 103 -2.83 -4.23 -2.10
C PHE A 103 -2.54 -5.61 -1.53
N ILE A 104 -1.81 -5.66 -0.42
CA ILE A 104 -1.65 -6.90 0.36
C ILE A 104 -2.14 -6.64 1.79
N PRO A 105 -3.20 -7.32 2.25
CA PRO A 105 -3.69 -7.13 3.59
C PRO A 105 -2.65 -7.64 4.61
N GLY A 106 -2.51 -6.91 5.71
CA GLY A 106 -1.85 -7.40 6.92
C GLY A 106 -2.81 -8.21 7.78
N PRO A 107 -2.33 -8.79 8.89
CA PRO A 107 -3.20 -9.36 9.90
C PRO A 107 -4.14 -8.28 10.45
N MET A 108 -5.43 -8.58 10.51
CA MET A 108 -6.38 -7.76 11.27
C MET A 108 -6.02 -7.93 12.76
N MET A 109 -5.53 -6.86 13.38
CA MET A 109 -5.33 -6.79 14.84
C MET A 109 -6.63 -6.40 15.53
#